data_AF-A0A1Q5SNN3-F1
#
_entry.id   AF-A0A1Q5SNN3-F1
#
_cell.length_a   1.000
_cell.length_b   1.000
_cell.length_c   1.000
_cell.angle_alpha   90.00
_cell.angle_beta   90.00
_cell.angle_gamma   90.00
#
_symmetry.space_group_name_H-M   'P 1'
#
loop_
_entity.id
_entity.type
_entity.pdbx_description
1 polymer ?
#
loop_
_entity_poly.entity_id
_entity_poly.type
_entity_poly.pdbx_seq_one_letter_code
_entity_poly.pdbx_strand_id
1 'polypeptide(L)'
;MHHKYITPVAFAAEYAYPIKHILANVLPITLPLYLKGAHGLSIMAFVTFEFWEAAAHHSGYDFLKLPPAELHDLHHGKFRVNYGTIGLMDWIHGTDVVGWDRPKTRNEWM
;
A
#
# COMPACT_ATOMS: atom_id res chain seq x y z
N MET A 1 1.54 -10.45 9.35
CA MET A 1 0.09 -10.61 9.54
C MET A 1 -0.69 -9.84 8.50
N HIS A 2 -0.23 -8.66 8.07
CA HIS A 2 -0.78 -7.85 6.98
C HIS A 2 -1.42 -8.66 5.83
N HIS A 3 -0.66 -9.48 5.10
CA HIS A 3 -1.15 -10.34 4.00
C HIS A 3 -1.63 -11.74 4.42
N LYS A 4 -1.91 -11.96 5.71
CA LYS A 4 -2.37 -13.28 6.19
C LYS A 4 -3.82 -13.55 5.79
N TYR A 5 -4.63 -12.50 5.71
CA TYR A 5 -6.04 -12.58 5.39
C TYR A 5 -6.27 -12.02 4.00
N ILE A 6 -7.19 -12.63 3.25
CA ILE A 6 -7.59 -12.15 1.92
C ILE A 6 -8.37 -10.85 2.05
N THR A 7 -9.23 -10.75 3.06
CA THR A 7 -9.88 -9.50 3.45
C THR A 7 -8.94 -8.75 4.38
N PRO A 8 -8.53 -7.52 4.04
CA PRO A 8 -7.66 -6.74 4.89
C PRO A 8 -8.35 -6.36 6.21
N VAL A 9 -7.53 -6.09 7.22
CA VAL A 9 -7.99 -5.70 8.55
C VAL A 9 -7.16 -4.51 9.02
N ALA A 10 -7.81 -3.38 9.32
CA ALA A 10 -7.15 -2.13 9.73
C ALA A 10 -6.12 -2.32 10.85
N PHE A 11 -6.45 -3.06 11.91
CA PHE A 11 -5.51 -3.33 13.01
C PHE A 11 -4.30 -4.18 12.61
N ALA A 12 -4.41 -4.98 11.54
CA ALA A 12 -3.31 -5.78 11.03
C ALA A 12 -2.44 -5.03 10.02
N ALA A 13 -2.85 -3.84 9.57
CA ALA A 13 -2.17 -3.05 8.54
C ALA A 13 -0.73 -2.74 8.94
N GLU A 14 -0.53 -2.25 10.17
CA GLU A 14 0.79 -1.86 10.70
C GLU A 14 1.55 -3.02 11.38
N TYR A 15 0.95 -4.19 11.52
CA TYR A 15 1.61 -5.30 12.19
C TYR A 15 2.82 -5.79 11.39
N ALA A 16 4.00 -5.53 11.93
CA ALA A 16 5.28 -6.00 11.41
C ALA A 16 6.22 -6.39 12.56
N TYR A 17 7.12 -7.33 12.29
CA TYR A 17 8.23 -7.62 13.20
C TYR A 17 9.11 -6.36 13.36
N PRO A 18 9.75 -6.12 14.52
CA PRO A 18 10.41 -4.85 14.81
C PRO A 18 11.38 -4.35 13.73
N ILE A 19 12.22 -5.24 13.19
CA ILE A 19 13.17 -4.90 12.12
C ILE A 19 12.43 -4.49 10.84
N LYS A 20 11.39 -5.24 10.46
CA LYS A 20 10.57 -4.92 9.29
C LYS A 20 9.80 -3.61 9.49
N HIS A 21 9.27 -3.37 10.68
CA HIS A 21 8.56 -2.14 11.01
C HIS A 21 9.48 -0.91 10.85
N ILE A 22 10.71 -0.97 11.37
CA ILE A 22 11.67 0.13 11.23
C ILE A 22 12.03 0.35 9.76
N LEU A 23 12.42 -0.71 9.04
CA LEU A 23 12.96 -0.59 7.68
C LEU A 23 11.90 -0.32 6.62
N ALA A 24 10.70 -0.88 6.76
CA ALA A 24 9.64 -0.82 5.74
C ALA A 24 8.53 0.19 6.05
N ASN A 25 8.26 0.49 7.33
CA ASN A 25 7.18 1.42 7.69
C ASN A 25 7.75 2.76 8.17
N VAL A 26 8.70 2.77 9.11
CA VAL A 26 9.17 4.02 9.73
C VAL A 26 10.15 4.79 8.84
N LEU A 27 11.23 4.15 8.38
CA LEU A 27 12.28 4.85 7.64
C LEU A 27 11.82 5.41 6.28
N PRO A 28 11.07 4.69 5.44
CA PRO A 28 10.66 5.22 4.14
C PRO A 28 9.81 6.50 4.24
N ILE A 29 8.99 6.59 5.29
CA ILE A 29 8.13 7.74 5.58
C ILE A 29 8.94 8.89 6.19
N THR A 30 9.75 8.62 7.20
CA THR A 30 10.35 9.67 8.04
C THR A 30 11.71 10.14 7.53
N LEU A 31 12.55 9.24 7.01
CA LEU A 31 13.94 9.54 6.65
C LEU A 31 14.06 10.65 5.61
N PRO A 32 13.28 10.67 4.50
CA PRO A 32 13.36 11.76 3.53
C PRO A 32 13.01 13.11 4.16
N LEU A 33 11.99 13.16 5.02
CA LEU A 33 11.58 14.39 5.71
C LEU A 33 12.65 14.87 6.70
N TYR A 34 13.26 13.96 7.45
CA TYR A 34 14.38 14.26 8.33
C TYR A 34 15.60 14.79 7.55
N LEU A 35 15.99 14.15 6.45
CA LEU A 35 17.11 14.59 5.61
C LEU A 35 16.85 15.95 4.96
N LYS A 36 15.58 16.28 4.69
CA LYS A 36 15.17 17.59 4.19
C LYS A 36 15.04 18.66 5.29
N GLY A 37 15.29 18.32 6.55
CA GLY A 37 15.20 19.24 7.68
C GLY A 37 13.77 19.71 7.96
N ALA A 38 12.77 18.88 7.68
CA ALA A 38 11.37 19.22 7.93
C ALA A 38 11.12 19.50 9.41
N HIS A 39 10.23 20.45 9.70
CA HIS A 39 9.84 20.77 11.06
C HIS A 39 9.17 19.55 11.74
N GLY A 40 9.40 19.35 13.04
CA GLY A 40 8.86 18.19 13.76
C GLY A 40 7.34 18.06 13.66
N LEU A 41 6.60 19.18 13.71
CA LEU A 41 5.14 19.18 13.50
C LEU A 41 4.75 18.66 12.11
N SER A 42 5.52 18.98 11.07
CA SER A 42 5.25 18.50 9.70
C SER A 42 5.49 17.00 9.58
N ILE A 43 6.55 16.49 10.22
CA ILE A 43 6.82 15.05 10.27
C ILE A 43 5.68 14.33 11.00
N MET A 44 5.26 14.82 12.17
CA MET A 44 4.16 14.23 12.92
C MET A 44 2.83 14.27 12.16
N ALA A 45 2.52 15.39 11.50
CA ALA A 45 1.32 15.50 10.67
C ALA A 45 1.33 14.48 9.51
N PHE A 46 2.48 14.32 8.85
CA PHE A 46 2.62 13.35 7.77
C PHE A 46 2.50 11.90 8.28
N VAL A 47 3.20 11.56 9.36
CA VAL A 47 3.11 10.22 9.98
C VAL A 47 1.67 9.90 10.44
N THR A 48 0.95 10.89 10.98
CA THR A 48 -0.46 10.71 11.38
C THR A 48 -1.35 10.45 10.17
N PHE A 49 -1.12 11.17 9.07
CA PHE A 49 -1.83 10.94 7.82
C PHE A 49 -1.56 9.52 7.27
N GLU A 50 -0.31 9.07 7.28
CA GLU A 50 0.06 7.72 6.81
C GLU A 50 -0.61 6.61 7.65
N PHE A 51 -0.68 6.77 8.97
CA PHE A 51 -1.41 5.80 9.82
C PHE A 51 -2.91 5.79 9.54
N TRP A 52 -3.51 6.98 9.34
CA TRP A 52 -4.92 7.08 8.98
C TRP A 52 -5.17 6.42 7.61
N GLU A 53 -4.30 6.67 6.64
CA GLU A 53 -4.39 6.13 5.29
C GLU A 53 -4.26 4.60 5.27
N ALA A 54 -3.26 4.07 5.97
CA ALA A 54 -3.07 2.63 6.11
C ALA A 54 -4.31 1.99 6.76
N ALA A 55 -4.88 2.60 7.80
CA ALA A 55 -6.11 2.11 8.40
C ALA A 55 -7.29 2.17 7.42
N ALA A 56 -7.44 3.27 6.68
CA ALA A 56 -8.51 3.48 5.71
C ALA A 56 -8.49 2.42 4.58
N HIS A 57 -7.34 2.20 3.95
CA HIS A 57 -7.17 1.19 2.88
C HIS A 57 -7.42 -0.25 3.34
N HIS A 58 -7.39 -0.52 4.65
CA HIS A 58 -7.61 -1.85 5.22
C HIS A 58 -8.93 -1.96 6.01
N SER A 59 -9.79 -0.96 5.90
CA SER A 59 -11.06 -0.89 6.64
C SER A 59 -12.26 -1.39 5.85
N GLY A 60 -12.16 -1.44 4.52
CA GLY A 60 -13.28 -1.70 3.62
C GLY A 60 -14.23 -0.51 3.40
N TYR A 61 -13.86 0.69 3.87
CA TYR A 61 -14.63 1.92 3.68
C TYR A 61 -13.91 2.91 2.77
N ASP A 62 -14.67 3.56 1.91
CA ASP A 62 -14.18 4.64 1.07
C ASP A 62 -14.18 5.97 1.84
N PHE A 63 -13.00 6.59 1.92
CA PHE A 63 -12.82 7.90 2.52
C PHE A 63 -12.43 8.95 1.46
N LEU A 64 -12.71 10.22 1.75
CA LEU A 64 -12.39 11.31 0.82
C LEU A 64 -10.88 11.44 0.62
N LYS A 65 -10.44 11.51 -0.64
CA LYS A 65 -9.04 11.65 -1.11
C LYS A 65 -8.15 10.40 -1.04
N LEU A 66 -8.73 9.22 -0.87
CA LEU A 66 -8.02 7.96 -1.05
C LEU A 66 -8.60 7.18 -2.23
N PRO A 67 -7.81 6.34 -2.91
CA PRO A 67 -8.37 5.39 -3.86
C PRO A 67 -9.41 4.47 -3.18
N PRO A 68 -10.36 3.90 -3.95
CA PRO A 68 -11.38 3.01 -3.40
C PRO A 68 -10.75 1.84 -2.63
N ALA A 69 -11.36 1.47 -1.50
CA ALA A 69 -10.86 0.36 -0.67
C ALA A 69 -10.77 -0.96 -1.45
N GLU A 70 -11.64 -1.15 -2.45
CA GLU A 70 -11.64 -2.31 -3.36
C GLU A 70 -10.29 -2.53 -4.05
N LEU A 71 -9.53 -1.46 -4.35
CA LEU A 71 -8.22 -1.61 -4.99
C LEU A 71 -7.22 -2.32 -4.08
N HIS A 72 -7.24 -2.00 -2.79
CA HIS A 72 -6.37 -2.64 -1.81
C HIS A 72 -6.89 -4.01 -1.39
N ASP A 73 -8.21 -4.21 -1.34
CA ASP A 73 -8.81 -5.54 -1.20
C ASP A 73 -8.35 -6.48 -2.33
N LEU A 74 -8.32 -5.97 -3.56
CA LEU A 74 -7.83 -6.70 -4.71
C LEU A 74 -6.32 -6.99 -4.62
N HIS A 75 -5.53 -6.06 -4.08
CA HIS A 75 -4.12 -6.29 -3.76
C HIS A 75 -3.95 -7.48 -2.81
N HIS A 76 -4.67 -7.51 -1.68
CA HIS A 76 -4.65 -8.64 -0.74
C HIS A 76 -5.18 -9.94 -1.37
N GLY A 77 -6.10 -9.85 -2.32
CA GLY A 77 -6.65 -11.02 -3.02
C GLY A 77 -5.74 -11.61 -4.10
N LYS A 78 -4.87 -10.81 -4.73
CA LYS A 78 -4.07 -11.24 -5.90
C LYS A 78 -2.56 -11.18 -5.67
N PHE A 79 -2.07 -10.29 -4.81
CA PHE A 79 -0.65 -10.01 -4.52
C PHE A 79 0.20 -9.54 -5.71
N ARG A 80 -0.45 -9.09 -6.79
CA ARG A 80 0.21 -8.83 -8.07
C ARG A 80 -0.36 -7.64 -8.86
N VAL A 81 -1.13 -6.79 -8.18
CA VAL A 81 -1.74 -5.55 -8.69
C VAL A 81 -1.81 -4.54 -7.54
N ASN A 82 -1.97 -3.26 -7.85
CA ASN A 82 -2.22 -2.16 -6.89
C ASN A 82 -1.23 -2.16 -5.71
N TYR A 83 0.07 -2.01 -6.00
CA TYR A 83 1.12 -2.00 -5.00
C TYR A 83 1.24 -0.68 -4.24
N GLY A 84 0.90 0.42 -4.91
CA GLY A 84 0.94 1.76 -4.37
C GLY A 84 -0.40 2.16 -3.77
N THR A 85 -0.34 2.92 -2.69
CA THR A 85 -1.54 3.31 -1.96
C THR A 85 -2.32 4.46 -2.61
N ILE A 86 -1.68 5.23 -3.50
CA ILE A 86 -2.32 6.32 -4.27
C ILE A 86 -2.50 5.97 -5.76
N GLY A 87 -2.07 4.78 -6.20
CA GLY A 87 -2.19 4.32 -7.59
C GLY A 87 -1.31 5.01 -8.64
N LEU A 88 -0.64 6.14 -8.33
CA LEU A 88 0.22 6.85 -9.30
C LEU A 88 1.34 5.95 -9.84
N MET A 89 2.05 5.26 -8.95
CA MET A 89 3.12 4.36 -9.37
C MET A 89 2.56 3.13 -10.07
N ASP A 90 1.39 2.63 -9.68
CA ASP A 90 0.77 1.51 -10.40
C ASP A 90 0.38 1.90 -11.82
N TRP A 91 -0.15 3.10 -12.02
CA TRP A 91 -0.45 3.63 -13.34
C TRP A 91 0.80 3.78 -14.21
N ILE A 92 1.90 4.31 -13.64
CA ILE A 92 3.18 4.44 -14.36
C ILE A 92 3.72 3.07 -14.79
N HIS A 93 3.57 2.05 -13.95
CA HIS A 93 4.13 0.71 -14.19
C HIS A 93 3.13 -0.28 -14.80
N GLY A 94 1.88 0.13 -15.03
CA GLY A 94 0.80 -0.71 -15.58
C GLY A 94 0.31 -1.81 -14.63
N THR A 95 0.48 -1.65 -13.32
CA THR A 95 0.04 -2.60 -12.28
C THR A 95 -1.31 -2.26 -11.67
N ASP A 96 -2.00 -1.26 -12.21
CA ASP A 96 -3.36 -0.83 -11.86
C ASP A 96 -4.47 -1.65 -12.55
N VAL A 97 -4.11 -2.51 -13.52
CA VAL A 97 -5.06 -3.30 -14.33
C VAL A 97 -4.95 -4.80 -14.04
N VAL A 98 -6.10 -5.43 -13.73
CA VAL A 98 -6.21 -6.89 -13.60
C VAL A 98 -5.98 -7.56 -14.95
N GLY A 99 -4.99 -8.44 -15.05
CA GLY A 99 -4.68 -9.15 -16.30
C GLY A 99 -3.25 -8.95 -16.80
N TRP A 100 -2.58 -7.86 -16.42
CA TRP A 100 -1.14 -7.65 -16.66
C TRP A 100 -0.29 -8.80 -16.09
N ASP A 101 -0.78 -9.39 -15.01
CA ASP A 101 -0.18 -10.42 -14.20
C ASP A 101 -0.49 -11.86 -14.68
N ARG A 102 -1.27 -12.01 -15.75
CA ARG A 102 -1.58 -13.33 -16.32
C ARG A 102 -0.34 -13.90 -17.00
N PRO A 103 -0.06 -15.21 -16.85
CA PRO A 103 0.93 -15.86 -17.69
C PRO A 103 0.57 -15.64 -19.16
N LYS A 104 1.51 -15.17 -19.98
CA LYS A 104 1.33 -15.21 -21.43
C LYS A 104 1.14 -16.68 -21.79
N THR A 105 -0.08 -17.08 -22.12
CA THR A 105 -0.36 -18.42 -22.64
C THR A 105 0.52 -18.58 -23.88
N ARG A 106 1.48 -19.51 -23.82
CA ARG A 106 2.26 -19.92 -24.98
C ARG A 106 1.23 -20.39 -26.02
N ASN A 107 1.22 -19.75 -27.18
CA ASN A 107 0.27 -20.02 -28.26
C ASN A 107 -0.01 -21.52 -28.42
N GLU A 108 -1.27 -21.93 -28.28
CA GLU A 108 -1.78 -23.28 -28.52
C GLU A 108 -1.89 -23.58 -30.03
N TRP A 109 -0.86 -23.24 -30.81
CA TRP A 109 -0.80 -23.50 -32.26
C TRP A 109 0.61 -23.86 -32.74
N MET A 110 1.24 -24.84 -32.08
CA MET A 110 2.34 -25.64 -32.65
C MET A 110 2.15 -27.11 -32.29
#